data_AF-A0A1E3KPD4-F1
#
_entry.id   AF-A0A1E3KPD4-F1
#
_cell.length_a   1.000
_cell.length_b   1.000
_cell.length_c   1.000
_cell.angle_alpha   90.00
_cell.angle_beta   90.00
_cell.angle_gamma   90.00
#
_symmetry.space_group_name_H-M   'P 1'
#
loop_
_entity.id
_entity.type
_entity.pdbx_description
1 polymer ?
#
loop_
_entity_poly.entity_id
_entity_poly.type
_entity_poly.pdbx_seq_one_letter_code
_entity_poly.pdbx_strand_id
1 'polypeptide(L)'
;MWDFPDNPELQAIALAIYQHGGYVTSVCHGIAGLLNIKDQTGQYLITGKTITGFTATEELIAGKKRIVPFLNRERATAHGAIFSQHRFYREYAITDGQLITGQNPFSARAVARQLIAKL
;
A
#
# COMPACT_ATOMS: atom_id res chain seq x y z
N MET A 1 -1.62 7.20 -8.15
CA MET A 1 -1.33 6.21 -9.22
C MET A 1 -0.38 6.77 -10.27
N TRP A 2 -0.52 8.05 -10.66
CA TRP A 2 0.34 8.69 -11.66
C TRP A 2 1.49 9.49 -11.03
N ASP A 3 1.25 10.04 -9.86
CA ASP A 3 2.12 10.95 -9.12
C ASP A 3 2.82 10.26 -7.95
N PHE A 4 2.10 9.41 -7.22
CA PHE A 4 2.64 8.75 -6.02
C PHE A 4 3.83 7.80 -6.28
N PRO A 5 3.80 6.90 -7.27
CA PRO A 5 4.82 5.85 -7.38
C PRO A 5 6.24 6.39 -7.53
N ASP A 6 6.41 7.48 -8.26
CA ASP A 6 7.73 7.99 -8.65
C ASP A 6 8.03 9.37 -8.04
N ASN A 7 7.27 9.80 -7.03
CA ASN A 7 7.55 11.04 -6.31
C ASN A 7 8.70 10.84 -5.30
N PRO A 8 9.89 11.43 -5.52
CA PRO A 8 11.04 11.18 -4.67
C PRO A 8 10.90 11.78 -3.27
N GLU A 9 10.19 12.90 -3.12
CA GLU A 9 9.99 13.55 -1.82
C GLU A 9 9.13 12.70 -0.89
N LEU A 10 8.01 12.16 -1.40
CA LEU A 10 7.12 11.27 -0.64
C LEU A 10 7.83 9.97 -0.27
N GLN A 11 8.62 9.40 -1.18
CA GLN A 11 9.43 8.21 -0.87
C GLN A 11 10.45 8.49 0.23
N ALA A 12 11.15 9.64 0.17
CA ALA A 12 12.13 10.03 1.17
C ALA A 12 11.48 10.24 2.55
N ILE A 13 10.33 10.92 2.62
CA ILE A 13 9.58 11.13 3.87
C ILE A 13 9.12 9.78 4.45
N ALA A 14 8.52 8.92 3.64
CA ALA A 14 8.04 7.62 4.09
C ALA A 14 9.18 6.71 4.56
N LEU A 15 10.31 6.70 3.86
CA LEU A 15 11.50 5.94 4.25
C LEU A 15 12.08 6.46 5.57
N ALA A 16 12.17 7.78 5.76
CA ALA A 16 12.64 8.38 6.99
C ALA A 16 11.73 8.00 8.17
N ILE A 17 10.40 8.10 8.02
CA ILE A 17 9.44 7.67 9.06
C ILE A 17 9.69 6.20 9.43
N TYR A 18 9.82 5.31 8.43
CA TYR A 18 10.03 3.88 8.67
C TYR A 18 11.37 3.58 9.36
N GLN A 19 12.46 4.26 8.97
CA GLN A 19 13.79 4.07 9.55
C GLN A 19 13.88 4.54 10.99
N HIS A 20 13.06 5.53 11.37
CA HIS A 20 13.01 6.08 12.72
C HIS A 20 12.01 5.35 13.65
N GLY A 21 11.54 4.16 13.28
CA GLY A 21 10.63 3.38 14.13
C GLY A 21 9.15 3.79 14.00
N GLY A 22 8.81 4.62 13.01
CA GLY A 22 7.45 5.09 12.75
C GLY A 22 6.66 4.20 11.78
N TYR A 23 5.34 4.35 11.81
CA TYR A 23 4.43 3.60 10.95
C TYR A 23 4.16 4.33 9.63
N VAL A 24 4.18 3.59 8.52
CA VAL A 24 3.79 4.08 7.19
C VAL A 24 2.50 3.41 6.79
N THR A 25 1.47 4.21 6.50
CA THR A 25 0.12 3.70 6.26
C THR A 25 -0.42 4.07 4.90
N SER A 26 -1.30 3.23 4.34
CA SER A 26 -1.99 3.54 3.08
C SER A 26 -3.38 2.91 3.00
N VAL A 27 -4.25 3.48 2.17
CA VAL A 27 -5.60 2.96 1.90
C VAL A 27 -5.87 3.06 0.39
N CYS A 28 -6.58 2.08 -0.16
CA CYS A 28 -7.05 2.09 -1.56
C CYS A 28 -5.88 2.19 -2.55
N HIS A 29 -5.82 3.22 -3.40
CA HIS A 29 -4.70 3.52 -4.29
C HIS A 29 -3.50 4.17 -3.62
N GLY A 30 -3.62 4.57 -2.35
CA GLY A 30 -2.50 5.14 -1.60
C GLY A 30 -1.30 4.19 -1.53
N ILE A 31 -1.55 2.88 -1.65
CA ILE A 31 -0.48 1.86 -1.70
C ILE A 31 0.51 2.12 -2.83
N ALA A 32 0.10 2.79 -3.91
CA ALA A 32 0.97 3.17 -5.01
C ALA A 32 2.20 3.96 -4.57
N GLY A 33 2.10 4.77 -3.50
CA GLY A 33 3.23 5.50 -2.93
C GLY A 33 4.22 4.62 -2.16
N LEU A 34 3.86 3.37 -1.83
CA LEU A 34 4.72 2.43 -1.13
C LEU A 34 5.47 1.50 -2.09
N LEU A 35 4.95 1.30 -3.31
CA LEU A 35 5.40 0.23 -4.21
C LEU A 35 6.84 0.38 -4.67
N ASN A 36 7.35 1.61 -4.75
CA ASN A 36 8.68 1.90 -5.29
C ASN A 36 9.68 2.36 -4.22
N ILE A 37 9.29 2.43 -2.95
CA ILE A 37 10.21 2.80 -1.86
C ILE A 37 11.26 1.70 -1.72
N LYS A 38 12.54 2.09 -1.73
CA LYS A 38 13.69 1.21 -1.51
C LYS A 38 14.47 1.64 -0.28
N ASP A 39 15.09 0.68 0.39
CA ASP A 39 16.04 0.95 1.46
C ASP A 39 17.43 1.34 0.92
N GLN A 40 18.38 1.57 1.83
CA GLN A 40 19.75 1.97 1.47
C GLN A 40 20.53 0.89 0.70
N THR A 41 20.07 -0.36 0.73
CA THR A 41 20.64 -1.48 -0.04
C THR A 41 20.01 -1.62 -1.43
N GLY A 42 18.99 -0.81 -1.74
CA GLY A 42 18.24 -0.87 -2.99
C GLY A 42 17.13 -1.91 -3.01
N GLN A 43 16.87 -2.60 -1.89
CA GLN A 43 15.77 -3.55 -1.76
C GLN A 43 14.45 -2.80 -1.54
N TYR A 44 13.37 -3.26 -2.17
CA TYR A 44 12.05 -2.66 -1.95
C TYR A 44 11.62 -2.86 -0.49
N LEU A 45 11.11 -1.79 0.12
CA LEU A 45 10.67 -1.81 1.51
C LEU A 45 9.54 -2.82 1.76
N ILE A 46 8.76 -3.12 0.72
CA ILE A 46 7.63 -4.06 0.75
C ILE A 46 8.04 -5.52 0.50
N THR A 47 9.31 -5.82 0.22
CA THR A 47 9.76 -7.19 -0.03
C THR A 47 9.48 -8.08 1.19
N GLY A 48 8.82 -9.23 0.97
CA GLY A 48 8.44 -10.18 2.02
C GLY A 48 7.28 -9.73 2.92
N LYS A 49 6.74 -8.52 2.72
CA LYS A 49 5.66 -7.96 3.54
C LYS A 49 4.28 -8.36 3.03
N THR A 50 3.36 -8.64 3.96
CA THR A 50 1.95 -8.83 3.66
C THR A 50 1.26 -7.48 3.60
N ILE A 51 0.75 -7.11 2.42
CA ILE A 51 0.09 -5.82 2.17
C ILE A 51 -1.22 -5.99 1.40
N THR A 52 -2.10 -5.00 1.47
CA THR A 52 -3.34 -4.94 0.71
C THR A 52 -3.58 -3.53 0.14
N GLY A 53 -4.38 -3.43 -0.91
CA GLY A 53 -4.73 -2.17 -1.56
C GLY A 53 -5.82 -2.39 -2.59
N PHE A 54 -6.17 -1.35 -3.35
CA PHE A 54 -7.30 -1.44 -4.27
C PHE A 54 -7.08 -2.55 -5.30
N THR A 55 -8.05 -3.46 -5.41
CA THR A 55 -7.88 -4.72 -6.14
C THR A 55 -8.19 -4.57 -7.63
N ALA A 56 -7.63 -5.46 -8.44
CA ALA A 56 -7.95 -5.51 -9.88
C ALA A 56 -9.44 -5.78 -10.15
N THR A 57 -10.13 -6.48 -9.25
CA THR A 57 -11.58 -6.70 -9.32
C THR A 57 -12.33 -5.40 -9.06
N GLU A 58 -11.92 -4.61 -8.07
CA GLU A 58 -12.51 -3.29 -7.80
C GLU A 58 -12.26 -2.31 -8.96
N GLU A 59 -11.10 -2.35 -9.60
CA GLU A 59 -10.82 -1.56 -10.82
C GLU A 59 -11.73 -1.94 -11.99
N LEU A 60 -12.01 -3.23 -12.14
CA LEU A 60 -12.91 -3.72 -13.19
C LEU A 60 -14.34 -3.25 -12.94
N ILE A 61 -14.83 -3.40 -11.71
CA ILE A 61 -16.18 -2.96 -11.31
C ILE A 61 -16.33 -1.44 -11.46
N ALA A 62 -15.28 -0.67 -11.13
CA ALA A 62 -15.26 0.77 -11.30
C ALA A 62 -15.13 1.24 -12.77
N GLY A 63 -14.91 0.31 -13.72
CA GLY A 63 -14.68 0.63 -15.13
C GLY A 63 -13.35 1.34 -15.39
N LYS A 64 -12.38 1.25 -14.47
CA LYS A 64 -11.10 1.97 -14.52
C LYS A 64 -9.90 1.09 -14.86
N LYS A 65 -10.08 -0.23 -14.94
CA LYS A 65 -9.00 -1.18 -15.26
C LYS A 65 -8.17 -0.83 -16.50
N ARG A 66 -8.76 -0.24 -17.55
CA ARG A 66 -8.07 0.16 -18.78
C ARG A 66 -7.44 1.57 -18.73
N ILE A 67 -7.72 2.32 -17.67
CA ILE A 67 -7.27 3.71 -17.49
C ILE A 67 -6.05 3.75 -16.56
N VAL A 68 -6.04 2.91 -15.52
CA VAL A 68 -4.93 2.90 -14.57
C VAL A 68 -3.63 2.43 -15.21
N PRO A 69 -2.48 3.03 -14.87
CA PRO A 69 -1.20 2.73 -15.52
C PRO A 69 -0.64 1.34 -15.14
N PHE A 70 -1.10 0.78 -14.04
CA PHE A 70 -0.74 -0.55 -13.56
C PHE A 70 -1.77 -1.04 -12.52
N LEU A 71 -1.73 -2.33 -12.21
CA LEU A 71 -2.53 -2.92 -11.13
C LEU A 71 -1.69 -3.08 -9.87
N ASN A 72 -2.21 -2.62 -8.73
CA ASN A 72 -1.49 -2.61 -7.45
C ASN A 72 -0.97 -4.00 -7.06
N ARG A 73 -1.81 -5.04 -7.23
CA ARG A 73 -1.43 -6.43 -6.95
C ARG A 73 -0.21 -6.85 -7.76
N GLU A 74 -0.25 -6.67 -9.07
CA GLU A 74 0.80 -7.14 -9.98
C GLU A 74 2.13 -6.44 -9.66
N ARG A 75 2.08 -5.11 -9.46
CA ARG A 75 3.26 -4.32 -9.09
C ARG A 75 3.82 -4.72 -7.73
N ALA A 76 2.96 -4.88 -6.72
CA ALA A 76 3.37 -5.32 -5.38
C ALA A 76 4.06 -6.70 -5.42
N THR A 77 3.45 -7.66 -6.12
CA THR A 77 4.02 -9.02 -6.24
C THR A 77 5.34 -9.02 -7.02
N ALA A 78 5.46 -8.20 -8.06
CA ALA A 78 6.71 -8.05 -8.82
C ALA A 78 7.86 -7.49 -7.96
N HIS A 79 7.54 -6.72 -6.92
CA HIS A 79 8.50 -6.19 -5.95
C HIS A 79 8.65 -7.07 -4.69
N GLY A 80 8.14 -8.30 -4.74
CA GLY A 80 8.34 -9.32 -3.71
C GLY A 80 7.40 -9.24 -2.52
N ALA A 81 6.33 -8.44 -2.58
CA ALA A 81 5.33 -8.37 -1.52
C ALA A 81 4.28 -9.49 -1.64
N ILE A 82 3.70 -9.88 -0.51
CA ILE A 82 2.60 -10.84 -0.43
C ILE A 82 1.29 -10.05 -0.45
N PHE A 83 0.65 -9.96 -1.62
CA PHE A 83 -0.57 -9.17 -1.78
C PHE A 83 -1.80 -9.96 -1.33
N SER A 84 -2.41 -9.55 -0.21
CA SER A 84 -3.65 -10.13 0.29
C SER A 84 -4.87 -9.30 -0.07
N GLN A 85 -6.00 -9.97 -0.30
CA GLN A 85 -7.26 -9.30 -0.63
C GLN A 85 -8.47 -10.05 -0.07
N HIS A 86 -9.53 -9.30 0.21
CA HIS A 86 -10.86 -9.77 0.54
C HIS A 86 -11.89 -9.30 -0.49
N ARG A 87 -13.15 -9.68 -0.25
CA ARG A 87 -14.29 -9.24 -1.05
C ARG A 87 -14.29 -7.72 -1.16
N PHE A 88 -14.49 -7.24 -2.38
CA PHE A 88 -14.61 -5.81 -2.69
C PHE A 88 -15.66 -5.12 -1.82
N TYR A 89 -15.44 -3.82 -1.57
CA TYR A 89 -16.34 -2.97 -0.77
C TYR A 89 -16.64 -3.50 0.64
N ARG A 90 -15.68 -4.23 1.22
CA ARG A 90 -15.65 -4.59 2.64
C ARG A 90 -14.45 -3.96 3.32
N GLU A 91 -14.60 -3.68 4.60
CA GLU A 91 -13.49 -3.28 5.47
C GLU A 91 -12.43 -4.38 5.48
N TYR A 92 -11.20 -4.03 5.11
CA TYR A 92 -10.05 -4.91 5.21
C TYR A 92 -8.75 -4.12 5.35
N ALA A 93 -8.03 -4.32 6.45
CA ALA A 93 -6.76 -3.69 6.74
C ALA A 93 -5.78 -4.70 7.37
N ILE A 94 -4.51 -4.61 6.98
CA ILE A 94 -3.43 -5.49 7.41
C ILE A 94 -2.33 -4.64 8.03
N THR A 95 -1.79 -5.11 9.15
CA THR A 95 -0.54 -4.61 9.73
C THR A 95 0.54 -5.69 9.57
N ASP A 96 1.67 -5.33 8.96
CA ASP A 96 2.89 -6.14 8.92
C ASP A 96 4.08 -5.27 9.33
N GLY A 97 4.57 -5.49 10.55
CA GLY A 97 5.56 -4.62 11.17
C GLY A 97 5.06 -3.18 11.23
N GLN A 98 5.79 -2.27 10.57
CA GLN A 98 5.48 -0.83 10.53
C GLN A 98 4.61 -0.42 9.33
N LEU A 99 4.22 -1.35 8.47
CA LEU A 99 3.32 -1.08 7.34
C LEU A 99 1.88 -1.41 7.72
N ILE A 100 0.98 -0.44 7.57
CA ILE A 100 -0.46 -0.62 7.77
C ILE A 100 -1.18 -0.27 6.48
N THR A 101 -1.80 -1.26 5.84
CA THR A 101 -2.40 -1.08 4.51
C THR A 101 -3.86 -1.47 4.49
N GLY A 102 -4.70 -0.71 3.79
CA GLY A 102 -6.14 -0.90 3.69
C GLY A 102 -6.60 -1.08 2.24
N GLN A 103 -7.46 -2.05 2.00
CA GLN A 103 -7.85 -2.44 0.64
C GLN A 103 -8.58 -1.33 -0.12
N ASN A 104 -9.58 -0.70 0.47
CA ASN A 104 -10.51 0.17 -0.25
C ASN A 104 -11.02 1.31 0.67
N PRO A 105 -11.88 2.22 0.19
CA PRO A 105 -12.35 3.35 1.01
C PRO A 105 -13.01 2.95 2.33
N PHE A 106 -13.63 1.76 2.40
CA PHE A 106 -14.26 1.24 3.62
C PHE A 106 -13.23 0.79 4.68
N SER A 107 -11.96 0.64 4.30
CA SER A 107 -10.86 0.27 5.20
C SER A 107 -10.24 1.45 5.94
N ALA A 108 -10.57 2.70 5.61
CA ALA A 108 -9.88 3.87 6.18
C ALA A 108 -9.95 3.93 7.71
N ARG A 109 -11.13 3.65 8.28
CA ARG A 109 -11.32 3.61 9.74
C ARG A 109 -10.54 2.46 10.38
N ALA A 110 -10.48 1.30 9.73
CA ALA A 110 -9.71 0.16 10.24
C ALA A 110 -8.21 0.44 10.26
N VAL A 111 -7.66 1.05 9.20
CA VAL A 111 -6.25 1.48 9.18
C VAL A 111 -5.96 2.46 10.31
N ALA A 112 -6.81 3.48 10.50
CA ALA A 112 -6.64 4.45 11.58
C ALA A 112 -6.68 3.80 12.97
N ARG A 113 -7.63 2.87 13.22
CA ARG A 113 -7.70 2.12 14.48
C ARG A 113 -6.46 1.26 14.72
N GLN A 114 -5.97 0.57 13.69
CA GLN A 114 -4.74 -0.23 13.79
C GLN A 114 -3.54 0.66 14.12
N LEU A 115 -3.43 1.84 13.49
CA LEU A 115 -2.36 2.80 13.81
C LEU A 115 -2.42 3.29 15.25
N ILE A 116 -3.59 3.76 15.71
CA ILE A 116 -3.76 4.28 17.07
C ILE A 116 -3.42 3.22 18.12
N ALA A 117 -3.73 1.95 17.88
CA ALA A 117 -3.41 0.85 18.79
C ALA A 117 -1.90 0.52 18.89
N LYS A 118 -1.06 1.17 18.08
CA LYS A 118 0.39 0.96 17.98
C LYS A 118 1.21 2.17 18.41
N LEU A 119 0.55 3.30 18.71
CA LEU A 119 1.13 4.52 19.26
C LEU A 119 1.03 4.49 20.80
#